data_AF-A0A0A1PYD3-F1
#
_entry.id   AF-A0A0A1PYD3-F1
#
_cell.length_a   1.000
_cell.length_b   1.000
_cell.length_c   1.000
_cell.angle_alpha   90.00
_cell.angle_beta   90.00
_cell.angle_gamma   90.00
#
_symmetry.space_group_name_H-M   'P 1'
#
loop_
_entity.id
_entity.type
_entity.pdbx_description
1 polymer ?
#
loop_
_entity_poly.entity_id
_entity_poly.type
_entity_poly.pdbx_seq_one_letter_code
_entity_poly.pdbx_strand_id
1 'polypeptide(L)'
;MAFAIKAPIDDPQAPAFVFSAQKTMYGGKHVAAGDDIFLFASENEGGHGLVARGVVTSAAAVARIPGIARQTPRVSLAVARIELALRPLGRRELKRFDDWSDRAPATELNFKLYRQATNKVVGLSEPAAAFLAGFFRPARAADERPVTPRYCR
;
A
#
# COMPACT_ATOMS: atom_id res chain seq x y z
N MET A 1 3.52 -10.46 -1.90
CA MET A 1 4.33 -9.29 -2.31
C MET A 1 3.73 -8.03 -1.68
N ALA A 2 4.40 -6.88 -1.80
CA ALA A 2 3.91 -5.62 -1.22
C ALA A 2 3.63 -4.56 -2.29
N PHE A 3 2.53 -3.85 -2.12
CA PHE A 3 2.07 -2.78 -3.00
C PHE A 3 1.70 -1.54 -2.19
N ALA A 4 1.60 -0.40 -2.86
CA ALA A 4 0.94 0.77 -2.31
C ALA A 4 -0.12 1.27 -3.29
N ILE A 5 -1.20 1.83 -2.76
CA ILE A 5 -2.20 2.57 -3.53
C ILE A 5 -2.28 3.99 -3.00
N LYS A 6 -2.18 4.96 -3.91
CA LYS A 6 -2.56 6.35 -3.67
C LYS A 6 -3.91 6.60 -4.33
N ALA A 7 -4.92 6.95 -3.55
CA ALA A 7 -6.28 7.14 -4.02
C ALA A 7 -7.03 8.12 -3.10
N PRO A 8 -8.19 8.67 -3.54
CA PRO A 8 -9.13 9.29 -2.62
C PRO A 8 -9.57 8.26 -1.58
N ILE A 9 -9.52 8.63 -0.30
CA ILE A 9 -9.95 7.80 0.82
C ILE A 9 -10.62 8.73 1.82
N ASP A 10 -11.95 8.68 1.88
CA ASP A 10 -12.74 9.59 2.71
C ASP A 10 -12.75 9.17 4.18
N ASP A 11 -12.91 7.87 4.44
CA ASP A 11 -12.87 7.28 5.78
C ASP A 11 -11.67 6.32 5.93
N PRO A 12 -10.53 6.78 6.44
CA PRO A 12 -9.40 5.93 6.82
C PRO A 12 -9.74 4.84 7.84
N GLN A 13 -10.81 5.02 8.62
CA GLN A 13 -11.23 4.10 9.67
C GLN A 13 -12.08 2.93 9.15
N ALA A 14 -12.45 2.94 7.87
CA ALA A 14 -13.23 1.87 7.26
C ALA A 14 -12.49 0.51 7.40
N PRO A 15 -13.21 -0.58 7.73
CA PRO A 15 -12.61 -1.91 7.87
C PRO A 15 -12.22 -2.52 6.51
N ALA A 16 -12.82 -2.04 5.42
CA ALA A 16 -12.54 -2.49 4.07
C ALA A 16 -12.67 -1.34 3.06
N PHE A 17 -11.94 -1.47 1.96
CA PHE A 17 -11.91 -0.48 0.88
C PHE A 17 -12.14 -1.17 -0.46
N VAL A 18 -12.88 -0.51 -1.34
CA VAL A 18 -13.08 -0.94 -2.73
C VAL A 18 -12.61 0.18 -3.64
N PHE A 19 -11.68 -0.15 -4.54
CA PHE A 19 -11.13 0.78 -5.50
C PHE A 19 -11.39 0.27 -6.91
N SER A 20 -12.19 1.00 -7.68
CA SER A 20 -12.54 0.61 -9.05
C SER A 20 -11.54 1.16 -10.06
N ALA A 21 -11.08 0.31 -10.96
CA ALA A 21 -10.30 0.67 -12.15
C ALA A 21 -9.12 1.64 -11.92
N GLN A 22 -8.36 1.43 -10.85
CA GLN A 22 -7.21 2.24 -10.49
C GLN A 22 -6.08 2.09 -11.50
N LYS A 23 -5.46 3.20 -11.89
CA LYS A 23 -4.26 3.17 -12.74
C LYS A 23 -3.15 2.42 -12.03
N THR A 24 -2.37 1.66 -12.79
CA THR A 24 -1.18 0.97 -12.25
C THR A 24 0.09 1.55 -12.85
N MET A 25 1.13 1.64 -12.05
CA MET A 25 2.48 2.04 -12.45
C MET A 25 3.50 1.19 -11.70
N TYR A 26 4.76 1.18 -12.15
CA TYR A 26 5.88 0.56 -11.42
C TYR A 26 5.57 -0.86 -10.91
N GLY A 27 5.05 -1.73 -11.79
CA GLY A 27 4.71 -3.11 -11.45
C GLY A 27 3.37 -3.31 -10.73
N GLY A 28 2.62 -2.25 -10.41
CA GLY A 28 1.33 -2.34 -9.70
C GLY A 28 0.25 -3.18 -10.38
N LYS A 29 0.41 -3.52 -11.66
CA LYS A 29 -0.49 -4.43 -12.40
C LYS A 29 -0.42 -5.90 -11.93
N HIS A 30 0.59 -6.26 -11.16
CA HIS A 30 0.80 -7.63 -10.67
C HIS A 30 0.19 -7.88 -9.28
N VAL A 31 -0.51 -6.90 -8.72
CA VAL A 31 -1.21 -7.07 -7.44
C VAL A 31 -2.25 -8.17 -7.55
N ALA A 32 -2.29 -9.04 -6.54
CA ALA A 32 -3.19 -10.17 -6.45
C ALA A 32 -3.81 -10.26 -5.04
N ALA A 33 -4.84 -11.11 -4.90
CA ALA A 33 -5.39 -11.42 -3.59
C ALA A 33 -4.31 -12.08 -2.69
N GLY A 34 -4.28 -11.73 -1.42
CA GLY A 34 -3.28 -12.16 -0.45
C GLY A 34 -2.06 -11.25 -0.34
N ASP A 35 -1.88 -10.29 -1.26
CA ASP A 35 -0.78 -9.33 -1.18
C ASP A 35 -1.00 -8.27 -0.08
N ASP A 36 0.11 -7.81 0.50
CA ASP A 36 0.14 -6.65 1.39
C ASP A 36 -0.05 -5.37 0.57
N ILE A 37 -0.87 -4.46 1.08
CA ILE A 37 -1.06 -3.15 0.46
C ILE A 37 -1.09 -2.02 1.47
N PHE A 38 -0.30 -0.98 1.21
CA PHE A 38 -0.28 0.26 1.98
C PHE A 38 -1.19 1.30 1.33
N LEU A 39 -2.07 1.90 2.13
CA LEU A 39 -3.09 2.84 1.69
C LEU A 39 -2.61 4.27 1.94
N PHE A 40 -2.47 5.04 0.87
CA PHE A 40 -2.15 6.47 0.89
C PHE A 40 -3.39 7.27 0.47
N ALA A 41 -3.97 8.02 1.40
CA ALA A 41 -5.02 9.00 1.12
C ALA A 41 -4.41 10.18 0.34
N SER A 42 -4.90 10.40 -0.88
CA SER A 42 -4.33 11.35 -1.82
C SER A 42 -4.48 12.79 -1.34
N GLU A 43 -3.37 13.50 -1.18
CA GLU A 43 -3.41 14.89 -0.69
C GLU A 43 -3.93 15.89 -1.72
N ASN A 44 -3.96 15.53 -3.00
CA ASN A 44 -4.65 16.33 -4.02
C ASN A 44 -6.19 16.25 -3.90
N GLU A 45 -6.68 15.31 -3.09
CA GLU A 45 -8.10 15.03 -2.86
C GLU A 45 -8.44 15.25 -1.37
N GLY A 46 -7.62 16.03 -0.65
CA GLY A 46 -7.83 16.34 0.78
C GLY A 46 -7.23 15.32 1.77
N GLY A 47 -6.61 14.25 1.29
CA GLY A 47 -5.94 13.25 2.14
C GLY A 47 -4.63 13.71 2.77
N HIS A 48 -4.02 12.83 3.57
CA HIS A 48 -2.81 13.13 4.37
C HIS A 48 -1.66 12.13 4.21
N GLY A 49 -1.62 11.39 3.08
CA GLY A 49 -0.59 10.39 2.83
C GLY A 49 -0.95 9.03 3.44
N LEU A 50 0.03 8.32 4.00
CA LEU A 50 -0.14 6.98 4.56
C LEU A 50 -1.18 6.99 5.69
N VAL A 51 -2.23 6.18 5.54
CA VAL A 51 -3.31 6.08 6.53
C VAL A 51 -3.50 4.68 7.11
N ALA A 52 -3.20 3.64 6.33
CA ALA A 52 -3.48 2.27 6.74
C ALA A 52 -2.63 1.24 5.98
N ARG A 53 -2.58 0.02 6.52
CA ARG A 53 -2.12 -1.19 5.84
C ARG A 53 -3.26 -2.20 5.81
N GLY A 54 -3.35 -2.94 4.71
CA GLY A 54 -4.32 -4.02 4.55
C GLY A 54 -3.76 -5.19 3.75
N VAL A 55 -4.61 -6.20 3.58
CA VAL A 55 -4.41 -7.30 2.65
C VAL A 55 -5.43 -7.16 1.53
N VAL A 56 -4.97 -7.35 0.30
CA VAL A 56 -5.83 -7.39 -0.88
C VAL A 56 -6.69 -8.66 -0.80
N THR A 57 -8.01 -8.50 -0.74
CA THR A 57 -8.95 -9.64 -0.72
C THR A 57 -9.41 -10.03 -2.11
N SER A 58 -9.42 -9.09 -3.06
CA SER A 58 -9.65 -9.36 -4.47
C SER A 58 -8.90 -8.38 -5.36
N ALA A 59 -8.47 -8.86 -6.52
CA ALA A 59 -7.84 -8.05 -7.55
C ALA A 59 -8.34 -8.52 -8.92
N ALA A 60 -8.80 -7.57 -9.74
CA ALA A 60 -9.27 -7.85 -11.09
C ALA A 60 -8.64 -6.87 -12.08
N ALA A 61 -7.95 -7.39 -13.10
CA ALA A 61 -7.47 -6.56 -14.19
C ALA A 61 -8.66 -5.99 -14.97
N VAL A 62 -8.62 -4.69 -15.28
CA VAL A 62 -9.63 -4.06 -16.12
C VAL A 62 -9.26 -4.27 -17.58
N ALA A 63 -10.23 -4.75 -18.36
CA ALA A 63 -10.07 -5.00 -19.77
C ALA A 63 -9.57 -3.76 -20.52
N ARG A 64 -8.79 -4.00 -21.56
CA ARG A 64 -8.38 -2.92 -22.47
C ARG A 64 -9.56 -2.50 -23.31
N ILE A 65 -9.64 -1.20 -23.59
CA ILE A 65 -10.63 -0.62 -24.49
C ILE A 65 -10.18 -0.94 -25.93
N PRO A 66 -11.02 -1.63 -26.73
CA PRO A 66 -10.71 -1.90 -28.13
C PRO A 66 -10.45 -0.60 -28.90
N GLY A 67 -9.49 -0.61 -29.82
CA GLY A 67 -9.15 0.55 -30.65
C GLY A 67 -8.25 1.60 -29.98
N ILE A 68 -7.93 1.47 -28.69
CA ILE A 68 -6.95 2.35 -28.03
C ILE A 68 -5.55 1.74 -28.10
N ALA A 69 -4.65 2.38 -28.87
CA ALA A 69 -3.28 1.91 -29.06
C ALA A 69 -2.44 1.89 -27.77
N ARG A 70 -2.67 2.85 -26.85
CA ARG A 70 -1.97 2.94 -25.56
C ARG A 70 -2.95 3.18 -24.42
N GLN A 71 -3.07 2.19 -23.55
CA GLN A 71 -3.83 2.30 -22.30
C GLN A 71 -2.92 1.92 -21.13
N THR A 72 -2.84 2.79 -20.12
CA THR A 72 -2.24 2.42 -18.83
C THR A 72 -3.03 1.28 -18.22
N PRO A 73 -2.40 0.16 -17.83
CA PRO A 73 -3.12 -0.95 -17.21
C PRO A 73 -3.84 -0.49 -15.94
N ARG A 74 -5.04 -1.02 -15.72
CA ARG A 74 -5.89 -0.68 -14.58
C ARG A 74 -6.31 -1.94 -13.84
N VAL A 75 -6.52 -1.81 -12.53
CA VAL A 75 -6.97 -2.89 -11.65
C VAL A 75 -8.09 -2.39 -10.75
N SER A 76 -9.09 -3.23 -10.51
CA SER A 76 -10.04 -3.04 -9.42
C SER A 76 -9.59 -3.89 -8.22
N LEU A 77 -9.69 -3.34 -7.02
CA LEU A 77 -9.20 -3.95 -5.78
C LEU A 77 -10.27 -3.92 -4.70
N ALA A 78 -10.35 -4.98 -3.90
CA ALA A 78 -10.90 -4.93 -2.57
C ALA A 78 -9.79 -5.19 -1.54
N VAL A 79 -9.80 -4.44 -0.45
CA VAL A 79 -8.76 -4.48 0.58
C VAL A 79 -9.43 -4.60 1.94
N ALA A 80 -9.00 -5.56 2.77
CA ALA A 80 -9.33 -5.61 4.18
C ALA A 80 -8.25 -4.87 4.98
N ARG A 81 -8.65 -3.90 5.80
CA ARG A 81 -7.73 -3.14 6.65
C ARG A 81 -7.26 -4.00 7.82
N ILE A 82 -5.95 -4.02 8.07
CA ILE A 82 -5.37 -4.68 9.23
C ILE A 82 -5.01 -3.63 10.30
N GLU A 83 -4.32 -2.56 9.90
CA GLU A 83 -3.78 -1.57 10.83
C GLU A 83 -3.89 -0.15 10.29
N LEU A 84 -3.92 0.81 11.22
CA LEU A 84 -3.85 2.24 10.94
C LEU A 84 -2.42 2.73 11.15
N ALA A 85 -2.01 3.71 10.36
CA ALA A 85 -0.72 4.35 10.53
C ALA A 85 -0.66 5.09 11.87
N LEU A 86 0.43 4.90 12.61
CA LEU A 86 0.65 5.51 13.93
C LEU A 86 1.27 6.91 13.84
N ARG A 87 1.86 7.24 12.70
CA ARG A 87 2.56 8.51 12.47
C ARG A 87 2.41 8.93 11.00
N PRO A 88 2.40 10.24 10.71
CA PRO A 88 2.19 10.74 9.36
C PRO A 88 3.34 10.36 8.42
N LEU A 89 2.99 10.07 7.18
CA LEU A 89 3.92 9.93 6.07
C LEU A 89 3.23 10.33 4.76
N GLY A 90 3.38 11.58 4.38
CA GLY A 90 2.84 12.13 3.14
C GLY A 90 3.90 12.85 2.32
N ARG A 91 3.42 13.68 1.39
CA ARG A 91 4.25 14.52 0.54
C ARG A 91 5.26 15.33 1.32
N ARG A 92 4.86 15.89 2.48
CA ARG A 92 5.72 16.76 3.29
C ARG A 92 6.90 16.00 3.87
N GLU A 93 6.67 14.82 4.44
CA GLU A 93 7.69 13.98 5.04
C GLU A 93 8.62 13.38 3.98
N LEU A 94 8.09 13.08 2.80
CA LEU A 94 8.83 12.44 1.72
C LEU A 94 9.59 13.43 0.80
N LYS A 95 9.25 14.73 0.81
CA LYS A 95 9.81 15.75 -0.10
C LYS A 95 11.34 15.80 -0.10
N ARG A 96 11.98 15.60 1.07
CA ARG A 96 13.44 15.69 1.25
C ARG A 96 14.23 14.52 0.68
N PHE A 97 13.56 13.44 0.27
CA PHE A 97 14.19 12.23 -0.27
C PHE A 97 14.16 12.30 -1.79
N ASP A 98 14.94 13.22 -2.36
CA ASP A 98 14.96 13.56 -3.79
C ASP A 98 16.30 13.23 -4.49
N ASP A 99 17.26 12.64 -3.78
CA ASP A 99 18.41 11.98 -4.39
C ASP A 99 18.01 10.63 -4.98
N TRP A 100 17.55 10.64 -6.23
CA TRP A 100 17.08 9.44 -6.93
C TRP A 100 18.14 8.34 -7.11
N SER A 101 19.40 8.62 -6.79
CA SER A 101 20.50 7.66 -6.91
C SER A 101 20.83 6.93 -5.61
N ASP A 102 20.30 7.40 -4.46
CA ASP A 102 20.61 6.87 -3.12
C ASP A 102 20.03 5.47 -2.85
N ARG A 103 19.08 5.02 -3.69
CA ARG A 103 18.32 3.77 -3.56
C ARG A 103 17.62 3.59 -2.20
N ALA A 104 17.42 4.68 -1.46
CA ALA A 104 16.81 4.62 -0.13
C ALA A 104 15.31 4.27 -0.24
N PRO A 105 14.76 3.52 0.73
CA PRO A 105 13.34 3.17 0.76
C PRO A 105 12.40 4.38 0.67
N ALA A 106 12.72 5.47 1.38
CA ALA A 106 11.93 6.70 1.36
C ALA A 106 12.00 7.42 0.00
N THR A 107 13.16 7.40 -0.66
CA THR A 107 13.35 7.94 -2.01
C THR A 107 12.53 7.17 -3.03
N GLU A 108 12.46 5.83 -2.93
CA GLU A 108 11.56 5.01 -3.76
C GLU A 108 10.10 5.47 -3.63
N LEU A 109 9.63 5.68 -2.40
CA LEU A 109 8.26 6.12 -2.14
C LEU A 109 8.00 7.52 -2.70
N ASN A 110 8.93 8.46 -2.50
CA ASN A 110 8.84 9.79 -3.09
C ASN A 110 8.77 9.72 -4.62
N PHE A 111 9.65 8.91 -5.23
CA PHE A 111 9.68 8.72 -6.67
C PHE A 111 8.36 8.13 -7.22
N LYS A 112 7.88 7.04 -6.61
CA LYS A 112 6.70 6.31 -7.12
C LYS A 112 5.40 7.05 -6.88
N LEU A 113 5.25 7.69 -5.70
CA LEU A 113 3.97 8.29 -5.26
C LEU A 113 3.87 9.80 -5.47
N TYR A 114 4.99 10.53 -5.48
CA TYR A 114 4.97 12.00 -5.41
C TYR A 114 5.70 12.73 -6.54
N ARG A 115 6.71 12.12 -7.19
CA ARG A 115 7.33 12.70 -8.40
C ARG A 115 6.29 12.97 -9.49
N GLN A 116 5.35 12.04 -9.64
CA GLN A 116 4.13 12.24 -10.40
C GLN A 116 2.96 11.99 -9.45
N ALA A 117 2.46 13.05 -8.81
CA ALA A 117 1.44 13.01 -7.76
C ALA A 117 0.02 12.67 -8.29
N THR A 118 -0.12 11.58 -9.04
CA THR A 118 -1.39 11.05 -9.53
C THR A 118 -1.83 9.85 -8.71
N ASN A 119 -3.13 9.57 -8.69
CA ASN A 119 -3.68 8.37 -8.06
C ASN A 119 -3.28 7.12 -8.85
N LYS A 120 -2.77 6.10 -8.15
CA LYS A 120 -2.19 4.89 -8.75
C LYS A 120 -1.93 3.79 -7.74
N VAL A 121 -1.83 2.56 -8.25
CA VAL A 121 -1.26 1.39 -7.57
C VAL A 121 0.18 1.18 -8.05
N VAL A 122 1.10 0.91 -7.12
CA VAL A 122 2.53 0.69 -7.38
C VAL A 122 3.04 -0.55 -6.67
N GLY A 123 3.95 -1.30 -7.30
CA GLY A 123 4.70 -2.35 -6.61
C GLY A 123 5.79 -1.74 -5.74
N LEU A 124 6.10 -2.36 -4.61
CA LEU A 124 7.13 -1.94 -3.68
C LEU A 124 8.29 -2.94 -3.65
N SER A 125 9.50 -2.43 -3.42
CA SER A 125 10.62 -3.28 -3.02
C SER A 125 10.45 -3.76 -1.57
N GLU A 126 11.16 -4.83 -1.20
CA GLU A 126 11.19 -5.31 0.18
C GLU A 126 11.67 -4.23 1.18
N PRO A 127 12.76 -3.46 0.92
CA PRO A 127 13.16 -2.36 1.79
C PRO A 127 12.10 -1.26 1.94
N ALA A 128 11.39 -0.90 0.87
CA ALA A 128 10.30 0.06 0.92
C ALA A 128 9.11 -0.45 1.76
N ALA A 129 8.75 -1.72 1.61
CA ALA A 129 7.71 -2.36 2.41
C ALA A 129 8.10 -2.43 3.90
N ALA A 130 9.34 -2.80 4.22
CA ALA A 130 9.85 -2.83 5.58
C ALA A 130 9.90 -1.43 6.23
N PHE A 131 10.33 -0.42 5.46
CA PHE A 131 10.29 0.97 5.90
C PHE A 131 8.87 1.42 6.25
N LEU A 132 7.88 1.09 5.41
CA LEU A 132 6.47 1.39 5.67
C LEU A 132 5.91 0.61 6.86
N ALA A 133 6.29 -0.65 7.04
CA ALA A 133 5.86 -1.46 8.19
C ALA A 133 6.21 -0.80 9.54
N GLY A 134 7.32 -0.06 9.62
CA GLY A 134 7.70 0.72 10.81
C GLY A 134 6.80 1.91 11.15
N PHE A 135 5.76 2.19 10.36
CA PHE A 135 4.73 3.19 10.66
C PHE A 135 3.51 2.60 11.36
N PHE A 136 3.49 1.29 11.55
CA PHE A 136 2.40 0.56 12.17
C PHE A 136 2.85 -0.07 13.48
N ARG A 137 1.89 -0.64 14.22
CA ARG A 137 2.25 -1.34 15.45
C ARG A 137 3.06 -2.58 15.05
N PRO A 138 4.14 -2.92 15.77
CA PRO A 138 4.76 -4.21 15.56
C PRO A 138 3.71 -5.30 15.83
N ALA A 139 3.64 -6.30 14.93
CA ALA A 139 2.82 -7.47 15.16
C ALA A 139 3.16 -8.00 16.54
N ARG A 140 2.16 -8.11 17.43
CA ARG A 140 2.37 -8.85 18.67
C ARG A 140 2.76 -10.26 18.22
N ALA A 141 3.97 -10.69 18.59
CA ALA A 141 4.32 -12.09 18.51
C ALA A 141 3.13 -12.85 19.11
N ALA A 142 2.59 -13.81 18.35
CA ALA A 142 1.50 -14.63 18.83
C ALA A 142 1.88 -15.10 20.24
N ASP A 143 0.95 -14.91 21.17
CA ASP A 143 1.03 -15.34 22.56
C ASP A 143 1.29 -16.86 22.56
N GLU A 144 2.57 -17.25 22.45
CA GLU A 144 3.06 -18.59 22.76
C GLU A 144 2.89 -18.77 24.26
N ARG A 145 1.64 -19.00 24.70
CA ARG A 145 1.41 -19.54 26.02
C ARG A 145 2.07 -20.92 26.02
N PRO A 146 3.05 -21.17 26.92
CA PRO A 146 3.59 -22.51 27.05
C PRO A 146 2.46 -23.43 27.49
N VAL A 147 2.08 -24.36 26.61
CA VAL A 147 1.26 -25.50 27.01
C VAL A 147 2.15 -26.35 27.90
N THR A 148 2.03 -26.19 29.22
CA THR A 148 2.65 -27.08 30.19
C THR A 148 2.11 -28.49 29.96
N PRO A 149 2.94 -29.49 29.62
CA PRO A 149 2.47 -30.86 29.55
C PRO A 149 2.17 -31.34 30.97
N ARG A 150 0.90 -31.69 31.22
CA ARG A 150 0.53 -32.44 32.42
C ARG A 150 1.14 -33.83 32.31
N TYR A 151 2.20 -34.10 33.07
CA TYR A 151 2.63 -35.45 33.34
C TYR A 151 1.55 -36.14 34.20
N CYS A 152 0.89 -37.15 33.65
CA CYS A 152 0.13 -38.10 34.44
C CYS A 152 1.12 -38.98 35.24
N ARG A 153 0.81 -39.15 36.53
CA ARG A 153 1.46 -40.09 37.45
C ARG A 153 1.23 -41.54 37.03
#